data_AF-A0A3N5YC50-F1
#
_entry.id   AF-A0A3N5YC50-F1
#
_cell.length_a   1.000
_cell.length_b   1.000
_cell.length_c   1.000
_cell.angle_alpha   90.00
_cell.angle_beta   90.00
_cell.angle_gamma   90.00
#
_symmetry.space_group_name_H-M   'P 1'
#
loop_
_entity.id
_entity.type
_entity.pdbx_description
1 polymer ?
#
loop_
_entity_poly.entity_id
_entity_poly.type
_entity_poly.pdbx_seq_one_letter_code
_entity_poly.pdbx_strand_id
1 'polypeptide(L)'
;MRRAALSCLAVALGIALASDADARQAVNLRAEVLSQFQKRVDAYLELREKASAGVKKLEETKNPEEVTARQQALGRAIKAARPHARRGEIFFPEVAALVREAVREDFRRRPAAERSAAFASVPNAPKLGINDHYPSAVPLATVPPRLLAQLPRLPEELEYRFLGARLILRDVDANLVVDFLDNALPPGSGQGGSGEHW
;
A
#
# COMPACT_ATOMS: atom_id res chain seq x y z
N MET A 1 -40.72 32.89 55.13
CA MET A 1 -40.08 33.61 53.99
C MET A 1 -38.66 33.93 54.46
N ARG A 2 -37.53 33.56 53.86
CA ARG A 2 -37.13 33.17 52.51
C ARG A 2 -35.99 32.14 52.61
N ARG A 3 -35.93 31.24 51.62
CA ARG A 3 -34.86 30.25 51.39
C ARG A 3 -33.61 30.95 50.85
N ALA A 4 -32.42 30.48 51.19
CA ALA A 4 -31.20 30.75 50.42
C ALA A 4 -30.33 29.48 50.42
N ALA A 5 -30.49 28.67 49.37
CA ALA A 5 -29.58 27.60 49.03
C ALA A 5 -28.51 28.20 48.11
N LEU A 6 -27.25 28.18 48.54
CA LEU A 6 -26.11 28.39 47.65
C LEU A 6 -25.69 27.03 47.08
N SER A 7 -26.09 26.76 45.84
CA SER A 7 -25.52 25.70 45.03
C SER A 7 -24.24 26.22 44.38
N CYS A 8 -23.07 25.77 44.85
CA CYS A 8 -21.82 25.94 44.12
C CYS A 8 -21.80 24.97 42.94
N LEU A 9 -21.93 25.51 41.73
CA LEU A 9 -21.79 24.80 40.47
C LEU A 9 -20.29 24.49 40.24
N ALA A 10 -19.88 23.25 40.48
CA ALA A 10 -18.56 22.77 40.08
C ALA A 10 -18.58 22.46 38.58
N VAL A 11 -18.02 23.35 37.76
CA VAL A 11 -17.74 23.05 36.35
C VAL A 11 -16.46 22.22 36.29
N ALA A 12 -16.59 20.91 36.23
CA ALA A 12 -15.48 20.01 35.96
C ALA A 12 -15.14 20.08 34.46
N LEU A 13 -14.05 20.79 34.13
CA LEU A 13 -13.45 20.77 32.80
C LEU A 13 -12.75 19.41 32.61
N GLY A 14 -13.48 18.43 32.09
CA GLY A 14 -12.96 17.09 31.83
C GLY A 14 -12.00 17.09 30.64
N ILE A 15 -10.70 17.25 30.90
CA ILE A 15 -9.66 16.86 29.94
C ILE A 15 -9.64 15.33 29.94
N ALA A 16 -10.15 14.71 28.87
CA ALA A 16 -10.08 13.27 28.68
C ALA A 16 -8.62 12.87 28.41
N LEU A 17 -7.89 12.54 29.48
CA LEU A 17 -6.63 11.81 29.38
C LEU A 17 -6.98 10.38 28.96
N ALA A 18 -6.69 10.01 27.71
CA ALA A 18 -6.71 8.61 27.31
C ALA A 18 -5.79 7.83 28.26
N SER A 19 -6.27 6.72 28.81
CA SER A 19 -5.50 5.93 29.77
C SER A 19 -4.32 5.24 29.07
N ASP A 20 -3.19 5.07 29.76
CA ASP A 20 -2.05 4.28 29.29
C ASP A 20 -2.46 2.86 28.85
N ALA A 21 -3.53 2.31 29.42
CA ALA A 21 -4.08 1.01 29.05
C ALA A 21 -4.67 1.00 27.62
N ASP A 22 -5.41 2.05 27.24
CA ASP A 22 -5.99 2.17 25.90
C ASP A 22 -4.91 2.36 24.83
N ALA A 23 -3.89 3.19 25.13
CA ALA A 23 -2.76 3.39 24.24
C ALA A 23 -1.96 2.09 24.01
N ARG A 24 -1.70 1.32 25.06
CA ARG A 24 -1.04 0.01 24.96
C ARG A 24 -1.89 -0.99 24.16
N GLN A 25 -3.20 -1.03 24.38
CA GLN A 25 -4.10 -1.91 23.64
C GLN A 25 -4.11 -1.58 22.15
N ALA A 26 -4.18 -0.30 21.78
CA ALA A 26 -4.12 0.14 20.39
C ALA A 26 -2.79 -0.24 19.71
N VAL A 27 -1.66 -0.10 20.43
CA VAL A 27 -0.35 -0.54 19.94
C VAL A 27 -0.32 -2.06 19.71
N ASN A 28 -0.86 -2.86 20.64
CA ASN A 28 -0.92 -4.31 20.50
C ASN A 28 -1.76 -4.75 19.29
N LEU A 29 -2.93 -4.13 19.08
CA LEU A 29 -3.77 -4.40 17.91
C LEU A 29 -3.05 -4.04 16.59
N ARG A 30 -2.35 -2.90 16.57
CA ARG A 30 -1.55 -2.51 15.39
C ARG A 30 -0.43 -3.51 15.13
N ALA A 31 0.26 -3.99 16.17
CA ALA A 31 1.32 -4.98 16.02
C ALA A 31 0.79 -6.31 15.46
N GLU A 32 -0.38 -6.76 15.90
CA GLU A 32 -1.04 -7.97 15.38
C GLU A 32 -1.38 -7.82 13.89
N VAL A 33 -1.97 -6.69 13.48
CA VAL A 33 -2.27 -6.41 12.06
C VAL A 33 -1.00 -6.45 11.22
N LEU A 34 0.10 -5.86 11.69
CA LEU A 34 1.38 -5.88 10.98
C LEU A 34 1.98 -7.30 10.92
N SER A 35 1.84 -8.09 11.99
CA SER A 35 2.27 -9.51 11.99
C SER A 35 1.50 -10.33 10.96
N GLN A 36 0.18 -10.15 10.88
CA GLN A 36 -0.65 -10.85 9.89
C GLN A 36 -0.35 -10.42 8.46
N PHE A 37 -0.01 -9.15 8.24
CA PHE A 37 0.49 -8.69 6.95
C PHE A 37 1.78 -9.39 6.57
N GLN A 38 2.76 -9.46 7.48
CA GLN A 38 4.02 -10.16 7.22
C GLN A 38 3.78 -11.64 6.91
N LYS A 39 2.92 -12.34 7.65
CA LYS A 39 2.57 -13.75 7.35
C LYS A 39 2.00 -13.95 5.95
N ARG A 40 1.18 -13.01 5.46
CA ARG A 40 0.60 -13.06 4.10
C ARG A 40 1.64 -12.77 3.02
N VAL A 41 2.58 -11.86 3.31
CA VAL A 41 3.76 -11.61 2.47
C VAL A 41 4.64 -12.86 2.40
N ASP A 42 4.95 -13.48 3.53
CA ASP A 42 5.80 -14.68 3.61
C ASP A 42 5.14 -15.85 2.87
N ALA A 43 3.85 -16.07 3.05
CA ALA A 43 3.10 -17.09 2.32
C ALA A 43 3.13 -16.86 0.79
N TYR A 44 3.11 -15.60 0.35
CA TYR A 44 3.30 -15.27 -1.06
C TYR A 44 4.73 -15.60 -1.54
N LEU A 45 5.76 -15.28 -0.76
CA LEU A 45 7.15 -15.59 -1.09
C LEU A 45 7.40 -17.10 -1.18
N GLU A 46 6.85 -17.89 -0.25
CA GLU A 46 6.95 -19.35 -0.30
C GLU A 46 6.30 -19.94 -1.55
N LEU A 47 5.13 -19.42 -1.94
CA LEU A 47 4.45 -19.82 -3.18
C LEU A 47 5.29 -19.44 -4.41
N ARG A 48 5.83 -18.22 -4.41
CA ARG A 48 6.71 -17.70 -5.46
C ARG A 48 7.95 -18.55 -5.63
N GLU A 49 8.61 -18.92 -4.53
CA GLU A 49 9.79 -19.77 -4.53
C GLU A 49 9.49 -21.12 -5.20
N LYS A 50 8.41 -21.78 -4.78
CA LYS A 50 7.95 -23.05 -5.39
C LYS A 50 7.64 -22.90 -6.88
N ALA A 51 6.98 -21.80 -7.26
CA ALA A 51 6.68 -21.51 -8.67
C ALA A 51 7.94 -21.24 -9.50
N SER A 52 9.02 -20.74 -8.88
CA SER A 52 10.28 -20.42 -9.56
C SER A 52 11.14 -21.64 -9.90
N ALA A 53 10.86 -22.82 -9.34
CA ALA A 53 11.68 -24.03 -9.52
C ALA A 53 11.86 -24.44 -10.99
N GLY A 54 10.88 -24.15 -11.86
CA GLY A 54 10.94 -24.40 -13.30
C GLY A 54 11.45 -23.21 -14.14
N VAL A 55 11.78 -22.08 -13.52
CA VAL A 55 12.16 -20.85 -14.20
C VAL A 55 13.68 -20.67 -14.14
N LYS A 56 14.34 -20.71 -15.30
CA LYS A 56 15.80 -20.53 -15.42
C LYS A 56 16.28 -19.32 -14.62
N LYS A 57 17.13 -19.55 -13.61
CA LYS A 57 17.79 -18.49 -12.84
C LYS A 57 18.56 -17.59 -13.81
N LEU A 58 18.32 -16.28 -13.73
CA LEU A 58 19.21 -15.34 -14.40
C LEU A 58 20.47 -15.22 -13.53
N GLU A 59 21.60 -15.54 -14.13
CA GLU A 59 22.88 -14.94 -13.71
C GLU A 59 22.85 -13.46 -14.06
N GLU A 60 23.73 -12.64 -13.47
CA GLU A 60 23.83 -11.22 -13.81
C GLU A 60 23.97 -11.04 -15.33
N THR A 61 22.90 -10.53 -15.95
CA THR A 61 22.85 -10.27 -17.40
C THR A 61 22.53 -8.81 -17.64
N LYS A 62 23.18 -8.22 -18.64
CA LYS A 62 22.88 -6.86 -19.12
C LYS A 62 21.89 -6.87 -20.27
N ASN A 63 21.41 -8.04 -20.70
CA ASN A 63 20.47 -8.20 -21.81
C ASN A 63 19.03 -7.94 -21.34
N PRO A 64 18.37 -6.83 -21.75
CA PRO A 64 17.01 -6.53 -21.31
C PRO A 64 15.96 -7.54 -21.79
N GLU A 65 16.21 -8.24 -22.90
CA GLU A 65 15.30 -9.25 -23.43
C GLU A 65 15.27 -10.49 -22.54
N GLU A 66 16.43 -10.91 -22.03
CA GLU A 66 16.55 -12.03 -21.09
C GLU A 66 15.86 -11.72 -19.76
N VAL A 67 16.00 -10.49 -19.25
CA VAL A 67 15.29 -10.01 -18.06
C VAL A 67 13.78 -10.07 -18.28
N THR A 68 13.31 -9.54 -19.40
CA THR A 68 11.88 -9.51 -19.75
C THR A 68 11.32 -10.93 -19.90
N ALA A 69 12.04 -11.82 -20.59
CA ALA A 69 11.62 -13.20 -20.80
C ALA A 69 11.50 -13.95 -19.46
N ARG A 70 12.45 -13.77 -18.53
CA ARG A 70 12.37 -14.35 -17.18
C ARG A 70 11.20 -13.77 -16.39
N GLN A 71 11.03 -12.44 -16.38
CA GLN A 71 9.91 -11.80 -15.69
C GLN A 71 8.59 -12.41 -16.12
N GLN A 72 8.37 -12.52 -17.43
CA GLN A 72 7.16 -13.13 -17.98
C GLN A 72 7.03 -14.61 -17.62
N ALA A 73 8.12 -15.38 -17.65
CA ALA A 73 8.10 -16.79 -17.28
C ALA A 73 7.74 -16.99 -15.80
N LEU A 74 8.36 -16.22 -14.91
CA LEU A 74 8.09 -16.24 -13.48
C LEU A 74 6.67 -15.76 -13.17
N GLY A 75 6.23 -14.64 -13.76
CA GLY A 75 4.87 -14.14 -13.57
C GLY A 75 3.80 -15.12 -14.02
N ARG A 76 4.00 -15.82 -15.15
CA ARG A 76 3.11 -16.92 -15.57
C ARG A 76 3.10 -18.08 -14.58
N ALA A 77 4.26 -18.50 -14.09
CA ALA A 77 4.36 -19.60 -13.12
C ALA A 77 3.67 -19.25 -11.80
N ILE A 78 3.91 -18.05 -11.26
CA ILE A 78 3.24 -17.55 -10.05
C ILE A 78 1.73 -17.51 -10.28
N LYS A 79 1.26 -16.90 -11.38
CA LYS A 79 -0.17 -16.83 -11.71
C LYS A 79 -0.83 -18.21 -11.74
N ALA A 80 -0.16 -19.21 -12.33
CA ALA A 80 -0.65 -20.58 -12.35
C ALA A 80 -0.68 -21.23 -10.95
N ALA A 81 0.28 -20.90 -10.08
CA ALA A 81 0.33 -21.39 -8.71
C ALA A 81 -0.70 -20.72 -7.76
N ARG A 82 -1.22 -19.54 -8.10
CA ARG A 82 -2.25 -18.82 -7.30
C ARG A 82 -3.56 -18.56 -8.06
N PRO A 83 -4.26 -19.61 -8.55
CA PRO A 83 -5.46 -19.46 -9.38
C PRO A 83 -6.64 -18.78 -8.66
N HIS A 84 -6.62 -18.76 -7.33
CA HIS A 84 -7.67 -18.16 -6.49
C HIS A 84 -7.26 -16.82 -5.87
N ALA A 85 -6.22 -16.17 -6.40
CA ALA A 85 -5.78 -14.86 -5.92
C ALA A 85 -6.92 -13.83 -5.98
N ARG A 86 -7.08 -13.05 -4.91
CA ARG A 86 -8.16 -12.06 -4.78
C ARG A 86 -7.64 -10.76 -4.19
N ARG A 87 -8.37 -9.68 -4.47
CA ARG A 87 -8.01 -8.35 -3.97
C ARG A 87 -8.17 -8.32 -2.47
N GLY A 88 -7.19 -7.77 -1.79
CA GLY A 88 -7.14 -7.72 -0.33
C GLY A 88 -6.74 -9.06 0.30
N GLU A 89 -6.14 -9.97 -0.47
CA GLU A 89 -5.49 -11.16 0.08
C GLU A 89 -4.25 -10.79 0.89
N ILE A 90 -3.45 -9.81 0.44
CA ILE A 90 -2.30 -9.29 1.18
C ILE A 90 -2.69 -7.96 1.83
N PHE A 91 -3.36 -7.09 1.10
CA PHE A 91 -3.94 -5.86 1.64
C PHE A 91 -5.33 -6.09 2.24
N PHE A 92 -5.39 -6.98 3.21
CA PHE A 92 -6.64 -7.25 3.94
C PHE A 92 -7.14 -5.97 4.67
N PRO A 93 -8.44 -5.88 5.01
CA PRO A 93 -9.08 -4.61 5.37
C PRO A 93 -8.36 -3.77 6.44
N GLU A 94 -7.81 -4.42 7.46
CA GLU A 94 -7.17 -3.77 8.60
C GLU A 94 -5.82 -3.17 8.22
N VAL A 95 -4.95 -3.89 7.49
CA VAL A 95 -3.69 -3.31 7.01
C VAL A 95 -3.93 -2.29 5.90
N ALA A 96 -4.97 -2.49 5.07
CA ALA A 96 -5.39 -1.50 4.08
C ALA A 96 -5.76 -0.17 4.74
N ALA A 97 -6.43 -0.20 5.89
CA ALA A 97 -6.75 0.99 6.66
C ALA A 97 -5.48 1.70 7.17
N LEU A 98 -4.50 0.95 7.72
CA LEU A 98 -3.22 1.50 8.17
C LEU A 98 -2.45 2.17 7.01
N VAL A 99 -2.39 1.52 5.85
CA VAL A 99 -1.72 2.04 4.66
C VAL A 99 -2.41 3.32 4.17
N ARG A 100 -3.74 3.32 4.07
CA ARG A 100 -4.50 4.52 3.68
C ARG A 100 -4.29 5.68 4.64
N GLU A 101 -4.24 5.41 5.93
CA GLU A 101 -3.97 6.44 6.93
C GLU A 101 -2.57 7.03 6.77
N ALA A 102 -1.55 6.19 6.56
CA ALA A 102 -0.19 6.66 6.30
C ALA A 102 -0.10 7.53 5.04
N VAL A 103 -0.75 7.11 3.94
CA VAL A 103 -0.81 7.91 2.70
C VAL A 103 -1.52 9.24 2.93
N ARG A 104 -2.68 9.21 3.61
CA ARG A 104 -3.46 10.42 3.91
C ARG A 104 -2.68 11.40 4.78
N GLU A 105 -2.01 10.91 5.82
CA GLU A 105 -1.27 11.75 6.75
C GLU A 105 -0.02 12.35 6.10
N ASP A 106 0.75 11.56 5.34
CA ASP A 106 1.87 12.08 4.55
C ASP A 106 1.40 13.15 3.56
N PHE A 107 0.29 12.90 2.85
CA PHE A 107 -0.29 13.86 1.91
C PHE A 107 -0.72 15.15 2.62
N ARG A 108 -1.41 15.06 3.76
CA ARG A 108 -1.88 16.23 4.53
C ARG A 108 -0.75 17.08 5.09
N ARG A 109 0.36 16.46 5.50
CA ARG A 109 1.51 17.18 6.08
C ARG A 109 2.34 17.93 5.04
N ARG A 110 2.16 17.65 3.75
CA ARG A 110 2.90 18.32 2.67
C ARG A 110 2.22 19.62 2.25
N PRO A 111 2.97 20.72 2.10
CA PRO A 111 2.50 21.90 1.36
C PRO A 111 2.02 21.52 -0.05
N ALA A 112 1.10 22.31 -0.61
CA ALA A 112 0.48 21.99 -1.91
C ALA A 112 1.52 21.77 -3.04
N ALA A 113 2.54 22.62 -3.12
CA ALA A 113 3.61 22.48 -4.12
C ALA A 113 4.39 21.17 -3.96
N GLU A 114 4.67 20.76 -2.72
CA GLU A 114 5.39 19.52 -2.43
C GLU A 114 4.54 18.27 -2.70
N ARG A 115 3.21 18.36 -2.48
CA ARG A 115 2.27 17.30 -2.90
C ARG A 115 2.31 17.09 -4.40
N SER A 116 2.18 18.16 -5.17
CA SER A 116 2.22 18.08 -6.64
C SER A 116 3.55 17.50 -7.10
N ALA A 117 4.68 17.94 -6.56
CA ALA A 117 5.99 17.42 -6.93
C ALA A 117 6.16 15.93 -6.57
N ALA A 118 5.69 15.51 -5.39
CA ALA A 118 5.83 14.13 -4.92
C ALA A 118 5.07 13.09 -5.75
N PHE A 119 3.98 13.50 -6.42
CA PHE A 119 3.12 12.61 -7.18
C PHE A 119 2.99 12.97 -8.67
N ALA A 120 3.73 13.97 -9.16
CA ALA A 120 3.66 14.43 -10.55
C ALA A 120 4.02 13.35 -11.59
N SER A 121 4.88 12.40 -11.23
CA SER A 121 5.32 11.31 -12.11
C SER A 121 4.44 10.07 -12.05
N VAL A 122 3.36 10.09 -11.26
CA VAL A 122 2.43 8.96 -11.16
C VAL A 122 1.69 8.81 -12.50
N PRO A 123 1.90 7.70 -13.23
CA PRO A 123 1.20 7.49 -14.49
C PRO A 123 -0.30 7.29 -14.25
N ASN A 124 -1.11 7.60 -15.26
CA ASN A 124 -2.52 7.24 -15.27
C ASN A 124 -2.71 5.73 -15.09
N ALA A 125 -3.84 5.32 -14.53
CA ALA A 125 -4.12 3.92 -14.26
C ALA A 125 -4.68 3.19 -15.49
N PRO A 126 -3.90 2.33 -16.19
CA PRO A 126 -4.51 1.34 -17.07
C PRO A 126 -5.35 0.36 -16.23
N LYS A 127 -6.31 -0.29 -16.89
CA LYS A 127 -7.06 -1.37 -16.27
C LYS A 127 -6.11 -2.53 -15.99
N LEU A 128 -5.76 -2.72 -14.72
CA LEU A 128 -4.81 -3.73 -14.26
C LEU A 128 -5.42 -4.53 -13.10
N GLY A 129 -5.52 -5.84 -13.29
CA GLY A 129 -6.02 -6.80 -12.32
C GLY A 129 -4.92 -7.46 -11.51
N ILE A 130 -5.33 -8.42 -10.68
CA ILE A 130 -4.43 -9.26 -9.91
C ILE A 130 -3.82 -10.30 -10.83
N ASN A 131 -2.53 -10.58 -10.64
CA ASN A 131 -1.73 -11.44 -11.50
C ASN A 131 -1.64 -10.97 -12.96
N ASP A 132 -1.89 -9.69 -13.21
CA ASP A 132 -1.52 -9.08 -14.48
C ASP A 132 -0.07 -8.61 -14.41
N HIS A 133 0.64 -8.74 -15.52
CA HIS A 133 1.97 -8.16 -15.64
C HIS A 133 1.85 -6.65 -15.70
N TYR A 134 2.72 -5.94 -14.99
CA TYR A 134 2.77 -4.51 -15.09
C TYR A 134 3.22 -4.10 -16.51
N PRO A 135 2.51 -3.20 -17.21
CA PRO A 135 2.84 -2.86 -18.58
C PRO A 135 4.22 -2.21 -18.70
N SER A 136 5.09 -2.73 -19.55
CA SER A 136 6.47 -2.23 -19.72
C SER A 136 6.54 -0.80 -20.28
N ALA A 137 5.53 -0.37 -21.02
CA ALA A 137 5.43 0.99 -21.58
C ALA A 137 5.01 2.05 -20.52
N VAL A 138 4.53 1.61 -19.35
CA VAL A 138 4.10 2.52 -18.29
C VAL A 138 5.29 2.72 -17.34
N PRO A 139 5.69 3.97 -17.03
CA PRO A 139 6.81 4.20 -16.11
C PRO A 139 6.47 3.72 -14.70
N LEU A 140 7.49 3.31 -13.93
CA LEU A 140 7.34 2.96 -12.51
C LEU A 140 7.57 4.19 -11.63
N ALA A 141 6.50 4.86 -11.22
CA ALA A 141 6.60 5.95 -10.26
C ALA A 141 7.08 5.41 -8.89
N THR A 142 8.03 6.09 -8.27
CA THR A 142 8.51 5.75 -6.92
C THR A 142 7.52 6.24 -5.87
N VAL A 143 7.39 5.49 -4.79
CA VAL A 143 6.71 6.01 -3.58
C VAL A 143 7.66 6.99 -2.90
N PRO A 144 7.23 8.22 -2.56
CA PRO A 144 8.07 9.18 -1.87
C PRO A 144 8.74 8.57 -0.62
N PRO A 145 10.07 8.73 -0.42
CA PRO A 145 10.78 8.03 0.66
C PRO A 145 10.20 8.24 2.06
N ARG A 146 9.71 9.46 2.34
CA ARG A 146 9.05 9.79 3.61
C ARG A 146 7.76 9.00 3.82
N LEU A 147 6.98 8.77 2.76
CA LEU A 147 5.79 7.94 2.82
C LEU A 147 6.17 6.46 2.94
N LEU A 148 7.15 6.00 2.14
CA LEU A 148 7.63 4.62 2.19
C LEU A 148 8.07 4.20 3.60
N ALA A 149 8.72 5.08 4.36
CA ALA A 149 9.14 4.85 5.74
C ALA A 149 7.96 4.66 6.73
N GLN A 150 6.74 5.08 6.37
CA GLN A 150 5.54 4.95 7.19
C GLN A 150 4.70 3.72 6.82
N LEU A 151 4.97 3.09 5.68
CA LEU A 151 4.25 1.89 5.22
C LEU A 151 4.77 0.62 5.92
N PRO A 152 3.96 -0.45 6.00
CA PRO A 152 4.44 -1.76 6.39
C PRO A 152 5.65 -2.16 5.53
N ARG A 153 6.69 -2.70 6.17
CA ARG A 153 7.92 -3.08 5.46
C ARG A 153 7.63 -4.21 4.46
N LEU A 154 8.35 -4.18 3.36
CA LEU A 154 8.34 -5.23 2.35
C LEU A 154 9.73 -5.87 2.26
N PRO A 155 9.79 -7.16 1.88
CA PRO A 155 11.04 -7.80 1.43
C PRO A 155 11.46 -7.21 0.07
N GLU A 156 12.69 -7.45 -0.37
CA GLU A 156 13.24 -6.82 -1.58
C GLU A 156 12.55 -7.24 -2.88
N GLU A 157 11.93 -8.42 -2.89
CA GLU A 157 11.19 -8.97 -4.03
C GLU A 157 9.86 -8.26 -4.27
N LEU A 158 9.38 -7.47 -3.30
CA LEU A 158 8.10 -6.77 -3.36
C LEU A 158 8.29 -5.27 -3.21
N GLU A 159 7.52 -4.51 -3.98
CA GLU A 159 7.56 -3.05 -3.92
C GLU A 159 6.16 -2.43 -3.99
N TYR A 160 6.05 -1.26 -3.36
CA TYR A 160 4.89 -0.39 -3.50
C TYR A 160 5.09 0.53 -4.71
N ARG A 161 4.04 0.69 -5.52
CA ARG A 161 4.01 1.65 -6.63
C ARG A 161 2.68 2.36 -6.71
N PHE A 162 2.69 3.63 -7.13
CA PHE A 162 1.46 4.34 -7.46
C PHE A 162 1.16 4.20 -8.95
N LEU A 163 -0.12 3.95 -9.25
CA LEU A 163 -0.67 3.84 -10.59
C LEU A 163 -2.05 4.51 -10.58
N GLY A 164 -2.12 5.75 -11.07
CA GLY A 164 -3.22 6.68 -10.82
C GLY A 164 -3.46 6.83 -9.31
N ALA A 165 -4.72 6.73 -8.88
CA ALA A 165 -5.08 6.75 -7.46
C ALA A 165 -4.78 5.45 -6.69
N ARG A 166 -4.27 4.40 -7.35
CA ARG A 166 -4.08 3.08 -6.74
C ARG A 166 -2.68 2.94 -6.18
N LEU A 167 -2.56 2.29 -5.02
CA LEU A 167 -1.28 1.76 -4.55
C LEU A 167 -1.25 0.27 -4.88
N ILE A 168 -0.32 -0.14 -5.74
CA ILE A 168 -0.14 -1.55 -6.11
C ILE A 168 1.02 -2.14 -5.32
N LEU A 169 0.92 -3.45 -5.06
CA LEU A 169 2.01 -4.30 -4.60
C LEU A 169 2.51 -5.10 -5.81
N ARG A 170 3.76 -4.86 -6.23
CA ARG A 170 4.36 -5.50 -7.41
C ARG A 170 5.48 -6.45 -6.97
N ASP A 171 5.53 -7.63 -7.58
CA ASP A 171 6.72 -8.50 -7.55
C ASP A 171 7.72 -7.98 -8.59
N VAL A 172 8.91 -7.64 -8.11
CA VAL A 172 9.96 -6.98 -8.89
C VAL A 172 10.45 -7.88 -10.03
N ASP A 173 10.74 -9.13 -9.70
CA ASP A 173 11.38 -10.10 -10.60
C ASP A 173 10.39 -10.81 -11.51
N ALA A 174 9.11 -10.85 -11.15
CA ALA A 174 8.04 -11.40 -11.97
C ALA A 174 7.32 -10.32 -12.80
N ASN A 175 7.58 -9.05 -12.51
CA ASN A 175 6.85 -7.91 -13.04
C ASN A 175 5.33 -8.06 -12.94
N LEU A 176 4.87 -8.52 -11.78
CA LEU A 176 3.49 -8.99 -11.57
C LEU A 176 2.80 -8.17 -10.48
N VAL A 177 1.54 -7.77 -10.71
CA VAL A 177 0.73 -7.15 -9.65
C VAL A 177 0.16 -8.22 -8.74
N VAL A 178 0.59 -8.19 -7.48
CA VAL A 178 0.29 -9.21 -6.48
C VAL A 178 -1.01 -8.90 -5.75
N ASP A 179 -1.23 -7.63 -5.42
CA ASP A 179 -2.45 -7.07 -4.81
C ASP A 179 -2.46 -5.54 -5.01
N PHE A 180 -3.55 -4.86 -4.67
CA PHE A 180 -3.64 -3.41 -4.75
C PHE A 180 -4.74 -2.80 -3.86
N LEU A 181 -4.54 -1.51 -3.54
CA LEU A 181 -5.50 -0.65 -2.88
C LEU A 181 -6.01 0.41 -3.86
N ASP A 182 -7.31 0.38 -4.15
CA ASP A 182 -7.95 1.44 -4.92
C ASP A 182 -8.12 2.71 -4.09
N ASN A 183 -8.04 3.89 -4.72
CA ASN A 183 -8.22 5.18 -4.03
C ASN A 183 -7.29 5.36 -2.81
N ALA A 184 -6.04 4.91 -2.94
CA ALA A 184 -5.02 5.10 -1.91
C ALA A 184 -4.56 6.57 -1.85
N LEU A 185 -4.41 7.23 -3.00
CA LEU A 185 -4.14 8.67 -3.05
C LEU A 185 -5.43 9.48 -2.85
N PRO A 186 -5.40 10.54 -2.02
CA PRO A 186 -6.50 11.47 -1.91
C PRO A 186 -6.79 12.21 -3.22
N PRO A 187 -8.04 12.68 -3.43
CA PRO A 187 -8.37 13.58 -4.54
C PRO A 187 -7.49 14.83 -4.55
N GLY A 188 -7.11 15.32 -5.74
CA GLY A 188 -6.26 16.51 -5.90
C GLY A 188 -4.75 16.24 -5.82
N SER A 189 -4.31 14.98 -5.86
CA SER A 189 -2.90 14.58 -5.86
C SER A 189 -2.16 14.79 -7.20
N GLY A 190 -2.66 15.67 -8.08
CA GLY A 190 -2.03 15.94 -9.39
C GLY A 190 -2.50 15.06 -10.55
N GLN A 191 -3.59 14.30 -10.39
CA GLN A 191 -4.32 13.78 -11.55
C GLN A 191 -5.03 14.96 -12.23
N GLY A 192 -4.36 15.57 -13.21
CA GLY A 192 -4.93 16.63 -14.04
C GLY A 192 -6.29 16.18 -14.58
N GLY A 193 -7.30 17.03 -14.42
CA GLY A 193 -8.64 16.73 -14.87
C GLY A 193 -8.68 16.42 -16.36
N SER A 194 -8.99 15.18 -16.70
CA SER A 194 -9.79 14.91 -17.89
C SER A 194 -11.25 14.98 -17.45
N GLY A 195 -11.79 16.19 -17.48
CA GLY A 195 -13.21 16.35 -17.70
C GLY A 195 -13.50 15.79 -19.09
N GLU A 196 -13.85 14.52 -19.16
CA GLU A 196 -14.61 13.98 -20.28
C GLU A 196 -15.84 13.33 -19.69
N HIS A 197 -16.93 14.08 -19.83
CA HIS A 197 -18.28 13.61 -19.69
C HIS A 197 -18.47 12.40 -20.60
N TRP A 198 -18.97 11.31 -20.04
CA TRP A 198 -19.92 10.41 -20.70
C TRP A 198 -21.00 10.04 -19.70
#